data_AF-A0A7X7ITU3-F1
#
_entry.id   AF-A0A7X7ITU3-F1
#
_cell.length_a   1.000
_cell.length_b   1.000
_cell.length_c   1.000
_cell.angle_alpha   90.00
_cell.angle_beta   90.00
_cell.angle_gamma   90.00
#
_symmetry.space_group_name_H-M   'P 1'
#
loop_
_entity.id
_entity.type
_entity.pdbx_description
1 polymer ?
#
loop_
_entity_poly.entity_id
_entity_poly.type
_entity_poly.pdbx_seq_one_letter_code
_entity_poly.pdbx_strand_id
1 'polypeptide(L)' 'MPTRLTPPDQILKAALQKEMQARDFYADLAARTSVDFVQDLLRNLQNEESKHVRLIQAMLGRLEAGKPLG' A
#
# COMPACT_ATOMS: atom_id res chain seq x y z
N MET A 1 15.75 11.83 20.77
CA MET A 1 15.05 12.97 20.15
C MET A 1 13.89 12.39 19.35
N PRO A 2 12.61 12.70 19.65
CA PRO A 2 11.52 12.18 18.83
C PRO A 2 11.60 12.85 17.45
N THR A 3 11.69 12.04 16.41
CA THR A 3 11.70 12.47 15.01
C THR A 3 10.47 13.33 14.75
N ARG A 4 10.68 14.61 14.45
CA ARG A 4 9.60 15.54 14.10
C ARG A 4 9.04 15.07 12.75
N LEU A 5 7.85 14.47 12.78
CA LEU A 5 7.12 14.00 11.60
C LEU A 5 6.72 15.21 10.74
N THR A 6 7.15 15.22 9.49
CA THR A 6 6.92 16.24 8.46
C THR A 6 5.67 15.93 7.62
N PRO A 7 5.16 16.86 6.81
CA PRO A 7 4.00 16.59 5.94
C PRO A 7 4.19 15.41 4.96
N PRO A 8 5.37 15.20 4.35
CA PRO A 8 5.59 14.06 3.44
C PRO A 8 5.43 12.67 4.08
N ASP A 9 5.92 12.43 5.30
CA ASP A 9 5.73 11.13 5.96
C ASP A 9 4.28 10.89 6.36
N GLN A 10 3.53 11.93 6.74
CA GLN A 10 2.11 11.79 7.03
C GLN A 10 1.31 11.43 5.77
N ILE A 11 1.63 12.05 4.63
CA ILE A 11 1.01 11.72 3.33
C ILE A 11 1.33 10.28 2.94
N LEU A 12 2.60 9.85 3.06
CA LEU A 12 3.00 8.49 2.74
C LEU A 12 2.36 7.47 3.68
N LYS A 13 2.21 7.76 4.98
CA LYS A 13 1.49 6.89 5.92
C LYS A 13 0.01 6.78 5.58
N ALA A 14 -0.64 7.89 5.22
CA ALA A 14 -2.04 7.88 4.78
C ALA A 14 -2.21 7.09 3.48
N ALA A 15 -1.29 7.24 2.52
CA ALA A 15 -1.27 6.46 1.29
C ALA A 15 -1.09 4.96 1.60
N LEU A 16 -0.10 4.60 2.41
CA LEU A 16 0.16 3.22 2.84
C LEU A 16 -1.10 2.56 3.43
N GLN A 17 -1.79 3.27 4.32
CA GLN A 17 -3.02 2.77 4.93
C GLN A 17 -4.12 2.53 3.88
N LYS A 18 -4.27 3.42 2.90
CA LYS A 18 -5.24 3.24 1.81
C LYS A 18 -4.91 2.03 0.94
N GLU A 19 -3.64 1.86 0.57
CA GLU A 19 -3.21 0.71 -0.23
C GLU A 19 -3.43 -0.62 0.51
N MET A 20 -3.18 -0.66 1.82
CA MET A 20 -3.46 -1.83 2.64
C MET A 20 -4.97 -2.13 2.70
N GLN A 21 -5.81 -1.11 2.88
CA GLN A 21 -7.26 -1.27 2.88
C GLN A 21 -7.79 -1.76 1.52
N ALA A 22 -7.29 -1.20 0.41
CA ALA A 22 -7.66 -1.61 -0.94
C ALA A 22 -7.25 -3.06 -1.23
N ARG A 23 -6.01 -3.44 -0.87
CA ARG A 23 -5.54 -4.82 -0.96
C ARG A 23 -6.47 -5.78 -0.21
N ASP A 24 -6.77 -5.48 1.05
CA ASP A 24 -7.58 -6.36 1.89
C ASP A 24 -9.03 -6.45 1.39
N PHE A 25 -9.56 -5.34 0.86
CA PHE A 25 -10.86 -5.30 0.21
C PHE A 25 -10.92 -6.21 -1.03
N TYR A 26 -9.95 -6.12 -1.94
CA TYR A 26 -9.91 -6.97 -3.12
C TYR A 26 -9.68 -8.44 -2.78
N ALA A 27 -8.89 -8.73 -1.74
CA ALA A 27 -8.70 -10.09 -1.25
C ALA A 27 -10.00 -10.70 -0.72
N ASP A 28 -10.76 -9.96 0.09
CA ASP A 28 -12.06 -10.41 0.62
C ASP A 28 -13.09 -10.61 -0.50
N LEU A 29 -13.15 -9.69 -1.48
CA LEU A 29 -14.01 -9.86 -2.64
C LEU A 29 -13.63 -11.08 -3.49
N ALA A 30 -12.33 -11.32 -3.71
CA ALA A 30 -11.86 -12.47 -4.48
C ALA A 30 -12.28 -13.80 -3.80
N ALA A 31 -12.25 -13.84 -2.47
CA ALA A 31 -12.66 -15.00 -1.68
C ALA A 31 -14.17 -15.28 -1.72
N ARG A 32 -15.00 -14.24 -1.94
CA ARG A 32 -16.48 -14.35 -1.98
C ARG A 32 -17.04 -14.51 -3.39
N THR A 33 -16.22 -14.28 -4.41
CA THR A 33 -16.63 -14.32 -5.82
C THR A 33 -16.64 -15.75 -6.35
N SER A 34 -17.71 -16.14 -7.02
CA SER A 34 -17.86 -17.46 -7.67
C SER A 34 -17.56 -17.47 -9.18
N VAL A 35 -17.28 -16.31 -9.77
CA VAL A 35 -16.96 -16.17 -11.20
C VAL A 35 -15.45 -16.09 -11.36
N ASP A 36 -14.84 -17.12 -11.96
CA ASP A 36 -13.38 -17.27 -12.07
C ASP A 36 -12.68 -16.03 -12.66
N PHE A 37 -13.20 -15.51 -13.77
CA PHE A 37 -12.65 -14.31 -14.40
C PHE A 37 -12.64 -13.09 -13.46
N VAL A 38 -13.71 -12.91 -12.67
CA VAL A 38 -13.81 -11.81 -11.72
C VAL A 38 -12.88 -12.04 -10.52
N GLN A 39 -12.75 -13.29 -10.06
CA GLN A 39 -11.79 -13.64 -9.02
C GLN A 39 -10.35 -13.33 -9.46
N ASP A 40 -9.97 -13.67 -10.69
CA ASP A 40 -8.64 -13.38 -11.23
C ASP A 40 -8.38 -11.87 -11.35
N LEU A 41 -9.38 -11.11 -11.80
CA LEU A 41 -9.29 -9.64 -11.83
C LEU A 41 -9.06 -9.07 -10.42
N LEU A 42 -9.83 -9.53 -9.42
CA LEU A 42 -9.70 -9.06 -8.05
C LEU A 42 -8.33 -9.44 -7.44
N ARG A 43 -7.81 -10.63 -7.73
CA ARG A 43 -6.46 -11.04 -7.32
C ARG A 43 -5.38 -10.18 -7.99
N ASN A 44 -5.57 -9.82 -9.25
CA ASN A 44 -4.64 -8.91 -9.94
C ASN A 44 -4.62 -7.53 -9.28
N LEU A 45 -5.79 -6.97 -8.95
CA LEU A 45 -5.89 -5.70 -8.23
C LEU A 45 -5.23 -5.79 -6.84
N GLN A 46 -5.53 -6.83 -6.06
CA GLN A 46 -4.86 -7.09 -4.77
C GLN A 46 -3.33 -7.12 -4.92
N ASN A 47 -2.81 -7.73 -6.00
CA ASN A 47 -1.38 -7.84 -6.25
C ASN A 47 -0.76 -6.48 -6.60
N GLU A 48 -1.44 -5.62 -7.37
CA GLU A 48 -0.99 -4.25 -7.65
C GLU A 48 -0.93 -3.42 -6.36
N GLU A 49 -1.96 -3.45 -5.52
CA GLU A 49 -1.92 -2.70 -4.24
C GLU A 49 -0.82 -3.22 -3.31
N SER A 50 -0.53 -4.53 -3.35
CA SER A 50 0.61 -5.09 -2.62
C SER A 50 1.96 -4.56 -3.12
N LYS A 51 2.09 -4.23 -4.41
CA LYS A 51 3.29 -3.55 -4.94
C LYS A 51 3.34 -2.10 -4.45
N HIS A 52 2.23 -1.38 -4.46
CA HIS A 52 2.15 -0.01 -3.94
C HIS A 52 2.53 0.06 -2.45
N VAL A 53 2.01 -0.86 -1.62
CA VAL A 53 2.39 -1.00 -0.20
C VAL A 53 3.91 -1.10 -0.03
N ARG A 54 4.56 -2.02 -0.77
CA ARG A 54 6.01 -2.22 -0.70
C ARG A 54 6.78 -0.97 -1.13
N LEU A 55 6.33 -0.29 -2.19
CA LEU A 55 6.95 0.94 -2.67
C LEU A 55 6.88 2.05 -1.62
N ILE A 56 5.71 2.27 -1.03
CA ILE A 56 5.50 3.32 -0.03
C ILE A 56 6.30 3.02 1.26
N GLN A 57 6.36 1.76 1.68
CA GLN A 57 7.20 1.33 2.80
C GLN A 57 8.68 1.63 2.55
N ALA A 58 9.17 1.36 1.33
CA ALA A 58 10.55 1.69 0.95
C ALA A 58 10.80 3.20 0.97
N MET A 59 9.84 4.02 0.51
CA MET A 59 9.94 5.49 0.55
C MET A 59 9.95 6.01 1.99
N LEU A 60 9.09 5.50 2.87
CA LEU A 60 9.08 5.83 4.30
C LEU A 60 10.41 5.48 4.95
N GLY A 61 10.96 4.28 4.68
CA GLY A 61 12.27 3.88 5.21
C GLY A 61 13.41 4.78 4.74
N ARG A 62 13.38 5.24 3.47
CA ARG A 62 14.36 6.22 2.96
C ARG A 62 14.25 7.57 3.69
N LEU A 63 13.02 8.04 3.92
CA LEU A 63 12.75 9.30 4.61
C LEU A 63 13.17 9.25 6.08
N GLU A 64 12.87 8.15 6.78
CA GLU A 64 13.30 7.93 8.18
C GLU A 64 14.83 7.83 8.31
N ALA A 65 15.51 7.28 7.30
CA ALA A 65 16.97 7.23 7.22
C ALA A 65 17.62 8.58 6.82
N GLY A 66 16.83 9.65 6.60
CA GLY A 66 17.33 10.95 6.17
C GLY A 66 17.89 10.98 4.74
N LYS A 67 17.58 9.98 3.91
CA LYS A 67 18.00 9.94 2.50
C LYS A 67 17.00 10.70 1.63
N PRO A 68 17.47 11.56 0.71
CA PRO A 68 16.57 12.26 -0.20
C PRO A 68 15.79 11.29 -1.08
N LEU A 69 14.52 11.64 -1.34
CA LEU A 69 13.68 11.06 -2.36
C LEU A 69 14.17 11.57 -3.73
N GLY A 70 15.34 11.06 -4.14
CA GLY A 70 15.80 11.12 -5.53
C GLY A 70 15.11 10.05 -6.35
#